data_AF-A0AAJ0WFI4-F1
#
_entry.id   AF-A0AAJ0WFI4-F1
#
_cell.length_a   1.000
_cell.length_b   1.000
_cell.length_c   1.000
_cell.angle_alpha   90.00
_cell.angle_beta   90.00
_cell.angle_gamma   90.00
#
_symmetry.space_group_name_H-M   'P 1'
#
loop_
_entity.id
_entity.type
_entity.pdbx_description
1 polymer ?
#
loop_
_entity_poly.entity_id
_entity_poly.type
_entity_poly.pdbx_seq_one_letter_code
_entity_poly.pdbx_strand_id
1 'polypeptide(L)'
;MIPSSYYDYFKFDIANLETQFKKIKEIKEDDDNRELLEASKDLFSYAITKEKEGYLPIAKMKDEKASPEQIEKAIADFDTSTQNDIQVKFTKLMNVAKAYVEKHNINAKIGI
;
A
#
# COMPACT_ATOMS: atom_id res chain seq x y z
N MET A 1 -8.02 8.16 16.35
CA MET A 1 -8.38 6.99 17.19
C MET A 1 -7.07 6.47 17.77
N ILE A 2 -6.96 6.23 19.07
CA ILE A 2 -5.81 5.50 19.61
C ILE A 2 -6.14 4.01 19.39
N PRO A 3 -5.38 3.25 18.59
CA PRO A 3 -5.70 1.85 18.34
C PRO A 3 -5.61 1.06 19.65
N SER A 4 -6.67 0.31 19.98
CA SER A 4 -6.76 -0.55 21.16
C SER A 4 -6.05 -1.89 20.99
N SER A 5 -5.69 -2.26 19.77
CA SER A 5 -5.14 -3.56 19.40
C SER A 5 -4.33 -3.45 18.10
N TYR A 6 -3.50 -4.45 17.80
CA TYR A 6 -2.78 -4.50 16.52
C TYR A 6 -3.78 -4.60 15.36
N TYR A 7 -4.86 -5.36 15.53
CA TYR A 7 -5.91 -5.51 14.54
C TYR A 7 -6.62 -4.18 14.25
N ASP A 8 -6.95 -3.39 15.27
CA ASP A 8 -7.57 -2.07 15.09
C ASP A 8 -6.63 -1.08 14.38
N TYR A 9 -5.33 -1.16 14.67
CA TYR A 9 -4.31 -0.37 13.97
C TYR A 9 -4.34 -0.67 12.46
N PHE A 10 -4.25 -1.94 12.06
CA PHE A 10 -4.27 -2.31 10.64
C PHE A 10 -5.62 -2.01 9.97
N LYS A 11 -6.75 -2.15 10.67
CA LYS A 11 -8.05 -1.71 10.12
C LYS A 11 -8.08 -0.21 9.84
N PHE A 12 -7.52 0.59 10.73
CA PHE A 12 -7.44 2.03 10.54
C PHE A 12 -6.53 2.39 9.36
N ASP A 13 -5.36 1.76 9.25
CA ASP A 13 -4.43 1.98 8.14
C ASP A 13 -5.04 1.57 6.78
N ILE A 14 -5.68 0.41 6.72
CA ILE A 14 -6.41 -0.05 5.52
C ILE A 14 -7.49 0.97 5.13
N ALA A 15 -8.28 1.46 6.10
CA ALA A 15 -9.33 2.44 5.82
C ALA A 15 -8.77 3.79 5.32
N ASN A 16 -7.61 4.20 5.83
CA ASN A 16 -6.90 5.37 5.32
C ASN A 16 -6.42 5.16 3.89
N LEU A 17 -5.83 4.00 3.58
CA LEU A 17 -5.42 3.66 2.22
C LEU A 17 -6.61 3.61 1.26
N GLU A 18 -7.73 3.02 1.66
CA GLU A 18 -8.97 3.01 0.87
C GLU A 18 -9.50 4.41 0.60
N THR A 19 -9.40 5.31 1.59
CA THR A 19 -9.77 6.71 1.44
C THR A 19 -8.87 7.42 0.41
N GLN A 20 -7.56 7.21 0.45
CA GLN A 20 -6.66 7.77 -0.56
C GLN A 20 -6.90 7.17 -1.94
N PHE A 21 -7.10 5.86 -2.02
CA PHE A 21 -7.38 5.17 -3.28
C PHE A 21 -8.68 5.67 -3.92
N LYS A 22 -9.71 5.94 -3.12
CA LYS A 22 -10.94 6.59 -3.59
C LYS A 22 -10.66 7.97 -4.19
N LYS A 23 -9.87 8.80 -3.51
CA LYS A 23 -9.48 10.12 -4.03
C LYS A 23 -8.75 10.01 -5.38
N ILE A 24 -7.83 9.05 -5.52
CA ILE A 24 -7.11 8.80 -6.78
C ILE A 24 -8.09 8.42 -7.91
N LYS A 25 -9.10 7.59 -7.61
CA LYS A 25 -10.13 7.21 -8.58
C LYS A 25 -11.04 8.36 -9.01
N GLU A 26 -11.18 9.39 -8.17
CA GLU A 26 -12.01 10.57 -8.45
C GLU A 26 -11.25 11.64 -9.27
N ILE A 27 -9.93 11.53 -9.41
CA ILE A 27 -9.16 12.42 -10.29
C ILE A 27 -9.57 12.17 -11.74
N LYS A 28 -9.92 13.24 -12.45
CA LYS A 28 -10.24 13.18 -13.87
C LYS A 28 -9.00 12.75 -14.66
N GLU A 29 -9.12 11.63 -15.34
CA GLU A 29 -8.07 11.10 -16.19
C GLU A 29 -8.03 11.83 -17.54
N ASP A 30 -6.83 12.14 -18.00
CA ASP A 30 -6.54 12.66 -19.33
C ASP A 30 -5.22 12.06 -19.86
N ASP A 31 -4.83 12.40 -21.08
CA ASP A 31 -3.61 11.86 -21.70
C ASP A 31 -2.33 12.24 -20.96
N ASP A 32 -2.34 13.32 -20.18
CA ASP A 32 -1.17 13.83 -19.48
C ASP A 32 -0.94 13.13 -18.14
N ASN A 33 -2.02 12.76 -17.43
CA ASN A 33 -1.95 12.12 -16.12
C ASN A 33 -2.27 10.61 -16.10
N ARG A 34 -2.69 10.02 -17.23
CA ARG A 34 -3.13 8.61 -17.32
C ARG A 34 -2.14 7.64 -16.69
N GLU A 35 -0.88 7.68 -17.11
CA GLU A 35 0.12 6.72 -16.65
C GLU A 35 0.37 6.82 -15.13
N LEU A 36 0.35 8.06 -14.60
CA LEU A 36 0.50 8.31 -13.16
C LEU A 36 -0.70 7.75 -12.38
N LEU A 37 -1.92 8.00 -12.87
CA LEU A 37 -3.14 7.50 -12.23
C LEU A 37 -3.24 5.98 -12.30
N GLU A 38 -2.88 5.37 -13.43
CA GLU A 38 -2.86 3.91 -13.57
C GLU A 38 -1.84 3.26 -12.64
N ALA A 39 -0.60 3.75 -12.60
CA ALA A 39 0.42 3.24 -11.69
C ALA A 39 0.03 3.42 -10.21
N SER A 40 -0.62 4.55 -9.89
CA SER A 40 -1.14 4.80 -8.54
C SER A 40 -2.25 3.81 -8.18
N LYS A 41 -3.22 3.61 -9.08
CA LYS A 41 -4.33 2.68 -8.85
C LYS A 41 -3.85 1.25 -8.67
N ASP A 42 -2.87 0.82 -9.48
CA ASP A 42 -2.27 -0.51 -9.41
C ASP A 42 -1.58 -0.74 -8.06
N LEU A 43 -0.71 0.17 -7.62
CA LEU A 43 -0.03 0.05 -6.32
C LEU A 43 -1.01 0.04 -5.15
N PHE A 44 -1.93 1.02 -5.09
CA PHE A 44 -2.86 1.13 -3.95
C PHE A 44 -3.81 -0.06 -3.87
N SER A 45 -4.35 -0.52 -5.00
CA SER A 45 -5.24 -1.69 -5.00
C SER A 45 -4.53 -2.96 -4.52
N TYR A 46 -3.27 -3.16 -4.95
CA TYR A 46 -2.47 -4.28 -4.52
C TYR A 46 -2.14 -4.19 -3.02
N ALA A 47 -1.66 -3.04 -2.54
CA ALA A 47 -1.32 -2.81 -1.14
C ALA A 47 -2.51 -3.07 -0.20
N ILE A 48 -3.68 -2.49 -0.51
CA ILE A 48 -4.91 -2.69 0.28
C ILE A 48 -5.29 -4.18 0.35
N THR A 49 -5.19 -4.89 -0.78
CA THR A 49 -5.51 -6.32 -0.84
C THR A 49 -4.54 -7.12 0.03
N LYS A 50 -3.25 -6.82 -0.07
CA LYS A 50 -2.20 -7.49 0.70
C LYS A 50 -2.28 -7.21 2.20
N GLU A 51 -2.57 -5.99 2.62
CA GLU A 51 -2.81 -5.71 4.05
C GLU A 51 -4.00 -6.49 4.61
N LYS A 52 -5.08 -6.63 3.84
CA LYS A 52 -6.26 -7.42 4.26
C LYS A 52 -5.99 -8.93 4.30
N GLU A 53 -5.23 -9.45 3.34
CA GLU A 53 -4.95 -10.89 3.21
C GLU A 53 -3.85 -11.38 4.16
N GLY A 54 -2.86 -10.54 4.48
CA GLY A 54 -1.69 -10.93 5.27
C GLY A 54 -1.62 -10.26 6.62
N TYR A 55 -1.27 -8.97 6.63
CA TYR A 55 -0.95 -8.27 7.88
C TYR A 55 -2.12 -8.17 8.85
N LEU A 56 -3.36 -8.01 8.35
CA LEU A 56 -4.55 -7.94 9.21
C LEU A 56 -4.82 -9.26 9.98
N PRO A 57 -4.81 -10.44 9.33
CA PRO A 57 -4.81 -11.73 10.04
C PRO A 57 -3.65 -11.91 11.02
N ILE A 58 -2.43 -11.53 10.64
CA ILE A 58 -1.24 -11.63 11.51
C ILE A 58 -1.39 -10.73 12.74
N ALA A 59 -1.92 -9.52 12.57
CA ALA A 59 -2.20 -8.61 13.66
C ALA A 59 -3.21 -9.20 14.64
N LYS A 60 -4.25 -9.88 14.14
CA LYS A 60 -5.20 -10.61 14.97
C LYS A 60 -4.53 -11.74 15.76
N MET A 61 -3.63 -12.51 15.13
CA MET A 61 -2.86 -13.56 15.83
C MET A 61 -2.06 -13.00 17.00
N LYS A 62 -1.50 -11.79 16.83
CA LYS A 62 -0.76 -11.10 17.88
C LYS A 62 -1.65 -10.67 19.04
N ASP A 63 -2.84 -10.14 18.76
CA ASP A 63 -3.83 -9.80 19.78
C ASP A 63 -4.35 -11.04 20.53
N GLU A 64 -4.50 -12.17 19.81
CA GLU A 64 -4.92 -13.47 20.36
C GLU A 64 -3.78 -14.23 21.07
N LYS A 65 -2.57 -13.65 21.13
CA LYS A 65 -1.38 -14.23 21.78
C LYS A 65 -0.99 -15.61 21.23
N ALA A 66 -1.09 -15.79 19.91
CA ALA A 66 -0.51 -16.95 19.23
C ALA A 66 1.00 -17.07 19.54
N SER A 67 1.58 -18.26 19.34
CA SER A 67 3.00 -18.45 19.64
C SER A 67 3.88 -17.59 18.74
N PRO A 68 5.05 -17.12 19.22
CA PRO A 68 5.99 -16.36 18.39
C PRO A 68 6.34 -17.08 17.09
N GLU A 69 6.56 -18.40 17.14
CA GLU A 69 6.88 -19.23 15.97
C GLU A 69 5.77 -19.21 14.92
N GLN A 70 4.49 -19.24 15.35
CA GLN A 70 3.35 -19.16 14.43
C GLN A 70 3.26 -17.79 13.76
N ILE A 71 3.50 -16.71 14.52
CA ILE A 71 3.47 -15.34 14.02
C ILE A 71 4.63 -15.10 13.03
N GLU A 72 5.85 -15.49 13.41
CA GLU A 72 7.03 -15.37 12.56
C GLU A 72 6.89 -16.14 11.25
N LYS A 73 6.37 -17.36 11.31
CA LYS A 73 6.09 -18.15 10.11
C LYS A 73 5.07 -17.46 9.21
N ALA A 74 3.98 -16.95 9.78
CA ALA A 74 2.95 -16.26 9.00
C ALA A 74 3.49 -14.98 8.32
N ILE A 75 4.35 -14.22 9.01
CA ILE A 75 5.03 -13.05 8.44
C ILE A 75 5.96 -13.47 7.30
N ALA A 76 6.84 -14.46 7.52
CA ALA A 76 7.81 -14.89 6.52
C ALA A 76 7.15 -15.45 5.25
N ASP A 77 6.10 -16.27 5.41
CA ASP A 77 5.34 -16.81 4.28
C ASP A 77 4.69 -15.68 3.47
N PHE A 78 4.13 -14.69 4.16
CA PHE A 78 3.46 -13.57 3.53
C PHE A 78 4.44 -12.63 2.81
N ASP A 79 5.52 -12.22 3.47
CA ASP A 79 6.53 -11.34 2.88
C ASP A 79 7.15 -11.98 1.63
N THR A 80 7.48 -13.28 1.70
CA THR A 80 7.99 -14.04 0.53
C THR A 80 7.02 -14.01 -0.65
N SER A 81 5.71 -14.06 -0.39
CA SER A 81 4.69 -14.05 -1.43
C SER A 81 4.39 -12.67 -2.02
N THR A 82 4.86 -11.57 -1.40
CA THR A 82 4.38 -10.22 -1.72
C THR A 82 5.47 -9.18 -1.98
N GLN A 83 6.68 -9.38 -1.45
CA GLN A 83 7.73 -8.36 -1.41
C GLN A 83 8.21 -7.93 -2.80
N ASN A 84 8.33 -8.87 -3.74
CA ASN A 84 8.77 -8.54 -5.11
C ASN A 84 7.71 -7.72 -5.85
N ASP A 85 6.44 -8.12 -5.74
CA ASP A 85 5.34 -7.49 -6.48
C ASP A 85 5.05 -6.07 -5.98
N ILE A 86 5.09 -5.85 -4.66
CA ILE A 86 4.90 -4.50 -4.11
C ILE A 86 6.04 -3.57 -4.53
N GLN A 87 7.29 -4.07 -4.52
CA GLN A 87 8.45 -3.26 -4.91
C GLN A 87 8.41 -2.87 -6.38
N VAL A 88 8.04 -3.79 -7.28
CA VAL A 88 7.89 -3.50 -8.72
C VAL A 88 6.84 -2.42 -8.94
N LYS A 89 5.68 -2.53 -8.28
CA LYS A 89 4.60 -1.53 -8.39
C LYS A 89 5.01 -0.18 -7.83
N PHE A 90 5.70 -0.18 -6.68
CA PHE A 90 6.21 1.04 -6.05
C PHE A 90 7.23 1.74 -6.96
N THR A 91 8.23 1.02 -7.45
CA THR A 91 9.25 1.57 -8.36
C THR A 91 8.62 2.12 -9.64
N LYS A 92 7.64 1.41 -10.22
CA LYS A 92 6.89 1.91 -11.38
C LYS A 92 6.23 3.26 -11.07
N LEU A 93 5.49 3.36 -9.96
CA LEU A 93 4.83 4.60 -9.57
C LEU A 93 5.84 5.74 -9.35
N MET A 94 6.93 5.49 -8.63
CA MET A 94 7.93 6.53 -8.37
C MET A 94 8.60 7.04 -9.65
N ASN A 95 8.91 6.16 -10.60
CA ASN A 95 9.47 6.57 -11.88
C ASN A 95 8.49 7.44 -12.69
N VAL A 96 7.22 7.04 -12.76
CA VAL A 96 6.19 7.81 -13.48
C VAL A 96 5.92 9.15 -12.77
N ALA A 97 5.86 9.15 -11.45
CA ALA A 97 5.68 10.36 -10.66
C ALA A 97 6.84 11.34 -10.86
N LYS A 98 8.09 10.85 -10.89
CA LYS A 98 9.28 11.66 -11.19
C LYS A 98 9.17 12.32 -12.55
N ALA A 99 8.86 11.56 -13.60
CA ALA A 99 8.69 12.11 -14.94
C ALA A 99 7.58 13.17 -15.01
N TYR A 100 6.46 12.93 -14.32
CA TYR A 100 5.34 13.88 -14.26
C TYR A 100 5.73 15.19 -13.56
N VAL A 101 6.38 15.13 -12.38
CA VAL A 101 6.75 16.36 -11.66
C VAL A 101 7.81 17.16 -12.40
N GLU A 102 8.75 16.49 -13.09
CA GLU A 102 9.75 17.13 -13.95
C GLU A 102 9.09 17.84 -15.14
N LYS A 103 8.17 17.17 -15.85
CA LYS A 103 7.42 17.74 -16.97
C LYS A 103 6.64 19.00 -16.59
N HIS A 104 6.09 19.02 -15.38
CA HIS A 104 5.20 20.08 -14.89
C HIS A 104 5.88 21.12 -14.01
N ASN A 105 7.22 21.05 -13.84
CA ASN A 105 7.98 21.91 -12.94
C ASN A 105 7.42 21.93 -11.49
N ILE A 106 6.89 20.80 -11.03
CA ILE A 106 6.35 20.66 -9.69
C ILE A 106 7.52 20.42 -8.73
N ASN A 107 7.69 21.30 -7.75
CA ASN A 107 8.72 21.14 -6.71
C ASN A 107 8.29 20.11 -5.66
N ALA A 108 8.37 18.83 -6.02
CA ALA A 108 8.08 17.70 -5.14
C ALA A 108 9.29 16.75 -5.06
N LYS A 109 9.54 16.23 -3.85
CA LYS A 109 10.53 15.17 -3.66
C LYS A 109 9.86 13.82 -3.90
N ILE A 110 10.31 13.10 -4.93
CA ILE A 110 9.87 11.74 -5.23
C ILE A 110 10.92 10.78 -4.66
N GLY A 111 10.48 9.82 -3.84
CA GLY A 111 11.36 8.89 -3.16
C GLY A 111 11.69 7.68 -4.04
N ILE A 112 12.96 7.55 -4.41
CA ILE A 112 13.62 6.30 -4.83
C ILE A 112 14.90 6.20 -4.02
#